data_AF-C1ML26-F1
#
_entry.id   AF-C1ML26-F1
#
_cell.length_a   1.000
_cell.length_b   1.000
_cell.length_c   1.000
_cell.angle_alpha   90.00
_cell.angle_beta   90.00
_cell.angle_gamma   90.00
#
_symmetry.space_group_name_H-M   'P 1'
#
loop_
_entity.id
_entity.type
_entity.pdbx_description
1 polymer ?
#
loop_
_entity_poly.entity_id
_entity_poly.type
_entity_poly.pdbx_seq_one_letter_code
_entity_poly.pdbx_strand_id
1 'polypeptide(L)'
;MNEARRHKTDIVITSQTYLQVSPGFEDILALWDAYHNTNTQRVCVPLMLLVADLLRHTPEDRTAERGFIHLQLDGLARSILQRRMRAVYSHLNSSIRIRQKCAMTLCISITARSRQLAWDVFRNLDFTLAAFAKLSKPPRYQINCTWDSTTETRSSHDASALPTRHIFVEFVMVLLSSGDVSLLRCVLTQKVLLGNVLRHLASDPVPLASRVLRVMCDNVIVDGSGVSVRLQAALFSDRVLGQIVAISGRQAEAVSGTKGISKAACAAELAHSLLLRLCTDPVHGFRRENASGRFVGAKEEISLGSMSEGHLQARGAVKSGKASSITKIEYSSPVINAITTGYAREVDERNETVLRLLRKLKPTESRRHAEMLLEVCSKQPNIAASYIPHATYSLEPRLSWSWITASLLVGNLAVAASASNVYPVLKNSTHDTRAGELEGVSIVRSVLPSSLTKVGLSRGLQHSSGLVRHATLSLIMHILRAFHARISHLATNYAGVDLWGHAICDKRIYFKTLIQHARRTLVSILPEPKNILTVRAACECHDADHFHKMHLSLLHLPALNALAGMFDLTGLEGLGEAQVDSVRLLPVVPLKLSTPELAANLDVIAAMLNVRRCDSHVHSAAAQVAVETRKETQE
;
A
#
# COMPACT_ATOMS: atom_id res chain seq x y z
N MET A 1 -21.29 18.10 29.08
CA MET A 1 -21.54 16.72 29.57
C MET A 1 -22.79 16.62 30.44
N ASN A 2 -23.03 17.56 31.36
CA ASN A 2 -24.25 17.59 32.19
C ASN A 2 -25.55 17.88 31.42
N GLU A 3 -25.53 18.74 30.38
CA GLU A 3 -26.73 19.00 29.54
C GLU A 3 -27.14 17.80 28.68
N ALA A 4 -26.18 17.15 28.00
CA ALA A 4 -26.47 15.95 27.20
C ALA A 4 -26.99 14.79 28.06
N ARG A 5 -26.51 14.67 29.31
CA ARG A 5 -27.06 13.71 30.29
C ARG A 5 -28.47 14.10 30.72
N ARG A 6 -28.75 15.37 31.04
CA ARG A 6 -30.11 15.84 31.35
C ARG A 6 -31.09 15.59 30.20
N HIS A 7 -30.73 15.95 28.98
CA HIS A 7 -31.57 15.75 27.79
C HIS A 7 -31.87 14.26 27.53
N LYS A 8 -30.88 13.37 27.72
CA LYS A 8 -31.11 11.91 27.66
C LYS A 8 -32.07 11.42 28.75
N THR A 9 -32.00 11.98 29.96
CA THR A 9 -32.83 11.58 31.10
C THR A 9 -34.28 12.05 30.92
N ASP A 10 -34.47 13.25 30.39
CA ASP A 10 -35.80 13.82 30.08
C ASP A 10 -36.53 12.99 29.02
N ILE A 11 -35.82 12.51 27.98
CA ILE A 11 -36.37 11.62 26.94
C ILE A 11 -36.82 10.27 27.51
N VAL A 12 -36.10 9.70 28.49
CA VAL A 12 -36.52 8.44 29.15
C VAL A 12 -37.84 8.66 29.87
N ILE A 13 -37.91 9.70 30.68
CA ILE A 13 -39.06 9.99 31.53
C ILE A 13 -40.29 10.29 30.65
N THR A 14 -40.12 11.05 29.58
CA THR A 14 -41.20 11.31 28.61
C THR A 14 -41.59 10.09 27.79
N SER A 15 -40.65 9.22 27.40
CA SER A 15 -40.97 7.98 26.68
C SER A 15 -41.70 6.97 27.58
N GLN A 16 -41.35 6.91 28.87
CA GLN A 16 -41.96 6.03 29.85
C GLN A 16 -43.40 6.47 30.16
N THR A 17 -43.64 7.78 30.38
CA THR A 17 -44.99 8.31 30.56
C THR A 17 -45.83 8.21 29.28
N TYR A 18 -45.22 8.41 28.11
CA TYR A 18 -45.92 8.22 26.83
C TYR A 18 -46.37 6.77 26.63
N LEU A 19 -45.50 5.79 26.92
CA LEU A 19 -45.82 4.37 26.76
C LEU A 19 -46.92 3.88 27.72
N GLN A 20 -47.14 4.56 28.85
CA GLN A 20 -48.28 4.29 29.73
C GLN A 20 -49.61 4.71 29.11
N VAL A 21 -49.61 5.74 28.25
CA VAL A 21 -50.81 6.25 27.56
C VAL A 21 -51.04 5.56 26.22
N SER A 22 -49.98 5.23 25.49
CA SER A 22 -50.02 4.66 24.14
C SER A 22 -49.10 3.43 24.05
N PRO A 23 -49.56 2.24 24.47
CA PRO A 23 -48.75 1.02 24.41
C PRO A 23 -48.40 0.70 22.96
N GLY A 24 -47.16 0.32 22.69
CA GLY A 24 -46.71 -0.02 21.32
C GLY A 24 -46.62 1.15 20.34
N PHE A 25 -46.78 2.39 20.80
CA PHE A 25 -46.76 3.61 19.98
C PHE A 25 -47.85 3.63 18.88
N GLU A 26 -49.02 3.07 19.17
CA GLU A 26 -50.14 2.97 18.22
C GLU A 26 -50.54 4.32 17.62
N ASP A 27 -50.57 5.39 18.42
CA ASP A 27 -50.96 6.73 17.94
C ASP A 27 -49.97 7.31 16.92
N ILE A 28 -48.67 7.11 17.14
CA ILE A 28 -47.62 7.54 16.21
C ILE A 28 -47.74 6.77 14.90
N LEU A 29 -48.04 5.48 14.98
CA LEU A 29 -48.24 4.62 13.81
C LEU A 29 -49.52 4.98 13.05
N ALA A 30 -50.61 5.28 13.75
CA ALA A 30 -51.87 5.74 13.16
C ALA A 30 -51.69 7.10 12.48
N LEU A 31 -50.97 8.04 13.11
CA LEU A 31 -50.61 9.33 12.54
C LEU A 31 -49.75 9.14 11.28
N TRP A 32 -48.78 8.22 11.32
CA TRP A 32 -47.98 7.88 10.16
C TRP A 32 -48.84 7.40 9.00
N ASP A 33 -49.76 6.47 9.25
CA ASP A 33 -50.59 5.87 8.21
C ASP A 33 -51.58 6.87 7.60
N ALA A 34 -52.16 7.76 8.42
CA ALA A 34 -53.08 8.80 7.97
C ALA A 34 -52.41 9.83 7.04
N TYR A 35 -51.21 10.28 7.38
CA TYR A 35 -50.51 11.34 6.64
C TYR A 35 -49.53 10.83 5.58
N HIS A 36 -49.26 9.52 5.54
CA HIS A 36 -48.43 8.95 4.48
C HIS A 36 -49.10 9.08 3.10
N ASN A 37 -50.39 8.79 3.01
CA ASN A 37 -51.14 8.83 1.74
C ASN A 37 -51.18 10.23 1.12
N THR A 38 -51.15 11.27 1.94
CA THR A 38 -51.16 12.68 1.51
C THR A 38 -49.76 13.25 1.29
N ASN A 39 -48.72 12.53 1.74
CA ASN A 39 -47.30 12.87 1.58
C ASN A 39 -46.99 14.33 1.97
N THR A 40 -47.71 14.85 2.97
CA THR A 40 -47.63 16.24 3.44
C THR A 40 -46.32 16.45 4.19
N GLN A 41 -45.40 17.20 3.58
CA GLN A 41 -44.06 17.45 4.15
C GLN A 41 -44.10 17.96 5.58
N ARG A 42 -45.04 18.86 5.88
CA ARG A 42 -45.15 19.54 7.18
C ARG A 42 -45.39 18.57 8.35
N VAL A 43 -45.93 17.38 8.07
CA VAL A 43 -46.22 16.35 9.08
C VAL A 43 -45.20 15.22 8.99
N CYS A 44 -44.93 14.70 7.80
CA CYS A 44 -44.06 13.52 7.64
C CYS A 44 -42.60 13.79 8.05
N VAL A 45 -42.07 15.00 7.81
CA VAL A 45 -40.67 15.32 8.16
C VAL A 45 -40.46 15.38 9.67
N PRO A 46 -41.23 16.16 10.45
CA PRO A 46 -41.14 16.15 11.90
C PRO A 46 -41.42 14.77 12.51
N LEU A 47 -42.39 14.03 11.97
CA LEU A 47 -42.70 12.68 12.45
C LEU A 47 -41.52 11.71 12.28
N MET A 48 -40.86 11.71 11.12
CA MET A 48 -39.66 10.89 10.90
C MET A 48 -38.53 11.25 11.86
N LEU A 49 -38.32 12.54 12.12
CA LEU A 49 -37.29 13.01 13.04
C LEU A 49 -37.61 12.64 14.49
N LEU A 50 -38.86 12.81 14.92
CA LEU A 50 -39.34 12.40 16.23
C LEU A 50 -39.10 10.91 16.47
N VAL A 51 -39.52 10.07 15.52
CA VAL A 51 -39.31 8.62 15.61
C VAL A 51 -37.81 8.28 15.61
N ALA A 52 -37.02 8.93 14.76
CA ALA A 52 -35.56 8.72 14.74
C ALA A 52 -34.91 9.09 16.09
N ASP A 53 -35.34 10.18 16.73
CA ASP A 53 -34.81 10.62 18.01
C ASP A 53 -35.24 9.71 19.16
N LEU A 54 -36.49 9.23 19.16
CA LEU A 54 -36.97 8.18 20.07
C LEU A 54 -36.11 6.91 19.95
N LEU A 55 -35.81 6.48 18.72
CA LEU A 55 -35.05 5.26 18.46
C LEU A 55 -33.55 5.37 18.82
N ARG A 56 -32.97 6.57 18.77
CA ARG A 56 -31.57 6.83 19.18
C ARG A 56 -31.35 6.72 20.69
N HIS A 57 -32.42 6.64 21.47
CA HIS A 57 -32.32 6.52 22.90
C HIS A 57 -31.83 5.11 23.32
N THR A 58 -30.65 5.05 23.95
CA THR A 58 -30.06 3.85 24.56
C THR A 58 -29.66 4.15 26.01
N PRO A 59 -30.26 3.50 27.01
CA PRO A 59 -29.88 3.70 28.42
C PRO A 59 -28.57 2.98 28.75
N GLU A 60 -27.72 3.63 29.55
CA GLU A 60 -26.40 3.11 29.98
C GLU A 60 -26.53 1.97 31.02
N ASP A 61 -27.64 1.89 31.77
CA ASP A 61 -27.90 0.85 32.79
C ASP A 61 -29.16 0.02 32.50
N ARG A 62 -29.02 -1.31 32.54
CA ARG A 62 -30.08 -2.31 32.28
C ARG A 62 -30.95 -2.58 33.51
N THR A 63 -31.80 -1.64 33.91
CA THR A 63 -32.91 -1.93 34.84
C THR A 63 -34.10 -2.55 34.08
N ALA A 64 -34.97 -3.31 34.78
CA ALA A 64 -36.08 -4.05 34.16
C ALA A 64 -37.08 -3.13 33.41
N GLU A 65 -37.41 -1.97 33.96
CA GLU A 65 -38.31 -0.98 33.32
C GLU A 65 -37.72 -0.39 32.03
N ARG A 66 -36.39 -0.17 32.01
CA ARG A 66 -35.67 0.29 30.81
C ARG A 66 -35.60 -0.79 29.72
N GLY A 67 -35.67 -2.07 30.11
CA GLY A 67 -35.81 -3.21 29.20
C GLY A 67 -37.15 -3.23 28.45
N PHE A 68 -38.25 -2.87 29.11
CA PHE A 68 -39.58 -2.81 28.47
C PHE A 68 -39.63 -1.72 27.38
N ILE A 69 -39.17 -0.50 27.69
CA ILE A 69 -39.12 0.60 26.72
C ILE A 69 -38.28 0.22 25.49
N HIS A 70 -37.16 -0.48 25.71
CA HIS A 70 -36.33 -0.99 24.63
C HIS A 70 -37.08 -2.01 23.76
N LEU A 71 -37.81 -2.94 24.35
CA LEU A 71 -38.59 -3.90 23.58
C LEU A 71 -39.68 -3.23 22.74
N GLN A 72 -40.35 -2.20 23.29
CA GLN A 72 -41.36 -1.42 22.58
C GLN A 72 -40.76 -0.62 21.42
N LEU A 73 -39.61 0.02 21.62
CA LEU A 73 -38.90 0.75 20.56
C LEU A 73 -38.37 -0.20 19.47
N ASP A 74 -37.92 -1.41 19.82
CA ASP A 74 -37.59 -2.45 18.84
C ASP A 74 -38.83 -2.91 18.05
N GLY A 75 -39.98 -3.00 18.73
CA GLY A 75 -41.28 -3.30 18.12
C GLY A 75 -41.70 -2.20 17.14
N LEU A 76 -41.57 -0.93 17.52
CA LEU A 76 -41.82 0.23 16.66
C LEU A 76 -40.92 0.18 15.41
N ALA A 77 -39.62 -0.03 15.59
CA ALA A 77 -38.68 -0.17 14.48
C ALA A 77 -39.06 -1.31 13.52
N ARG A 78 -39.37 -2.50 14.05
CA ARG A 78 -39.82 -3.65 13.24
C ARG A 78 -41.13 -3.36 12.51
N SER A 79 -42.09 -2.70 13.15
CA SER A 79 -43.36 -2.30 12.55
C SER A 79 -43.16 -1.36 11.35
N ILE A 80 -42.21 -0.43 11.44
CA ILE A 80 -41.83 0.46 10.33
C ILE A 80 -41.20 -0.35 9.18
N LEU A 81 -40.23 -1.21 9.49
CA LEU A 81 -39.52 -2.02 8.48
C LEU A 81 -40.42 -3.03 7.76
N GLN A 82 -41.40 -3.62 8.45
CA GLN A 82 -42.25 -4.65 7.87
C GLN A 82 -43.47 -4.07 7.14
N ARG A 83 -44.10 -3.01 7.68
CA ARG A 83 -45.40 -2.52 7.18
C ARG A 83 -45.32 -1.17 6.46
N ARG A 84 -44.26 -0.38 6.69
CA ARG A 84 -44.21 1.04 6.25
C ARG A 84 -43.01 1.40 5.39
N MET A 85 -42.24 0.41 4.90
CA MET A 85 -41.10 0.69 4.01
C MET A 85 -41.50 1.36 2.70
N ARG A 86 -42.70 1.09 2.17
CA ARG A 86 -43.26 1.82 1.01
C ARG A 86 -43.29 3.33 1.26
N ALA A 87 -43.60 3.75 2.48
CA ALA A 87 -43.58 5.15 2.88
C ALA A 87 -42.18 5.74 2.90
N VAL A 88 -41.25 5.02 3.50
CA VAL A 88 -39.83 5.41 3.54
C VAL A 88 -39.28 5.56 2.12
N TYR A 89 -39.59 4.63 1.21
CA TYR A 89 -39.18 4.72 -0.20
C TYR A 89 -39.76 5.94 -0.93
N SER A 90 -41.00 6.32 -0.64
CA SER A 90 -41.61 7.52 -1.23
C SER A 90 -40.84 8.80 -0.85
N HIS A 91 -40.27 8.84 0.36
CA HIS A 91 -39.46 9.96 0.84
C HIS A 91 -38.02 9.91 0.30
N LEU A 92 -37.42 8.72 0.21
CA LEU A 92 -36.08 8.54 -0.37
C LEU A 92 -36.04 8.87 -1.87
N ASN A 93 -37.08 8.52 -2.62
CA ASN A 93 -37.21 8.81 -4.05
C ASN A 93 -37.72 10.23 -4.35
N SER A 94 -38.10 11.00 -3.32
CA SER A 94 -38.53 12.39 -3.49
C SER A 94 -37.43 13.27 -4.08
N SER A 95 -37.80 14.30 -4.84
CA SER A 95 -36.87 15.36 -5.25
C SER A 95 -36.48 16.31 -4.11
N ILE A 96 -37.18 16.24 -2.97
CA ILE A 96 -37.03 17.13 -1.83
C ILE A 96 -35.97 16.59 -0.88
N ARG A 97 -34.81 17.28 -0.80
CA ARG A 97 -33.65 16.83 -0.02
C ARG A 97 -33.97 16.56 1.45
N ILE A 98 -34.75 17.42 2.11
CA ILE A 98 -35.05 17.24 3.55
C ILE A 98 -35.82 15.94 3.82
N ARG A 99 -36.73 15.53 2.92
CA ARG A 99 -37.45 14.24 3.04
C ARG A 99 -36.48 13.06 2.96
N GLN A 100 -35.54 13.12 2.03
CA GLN A 100 -34.49 12.10 1.88
C GLN A 100 -33.59 12.02 3.11
N LYS A 101 -33.17 13.18 3.65
CA LYS A 101 -32.35 13.27 4.87
C LYS A 101 -33.04 12.62 6.05
N CYS A 102 -34.31 12.97 6.31
CA CYS A 102 -35.08 12.46 7.44
C CYS A 102 -35.36 10.95 7.30
N ALA A 103 -35.74 10.49 6.10
CA ALA A 103 -35.93 9.06 5.84
C ALA A 103 -34.65 8.25 6.08
N MET A 104 -33.50 8.74 5.61
CA MET A 104 -32.22 8.09 5.87
C MET A 104 -31.82 8.15 7.35
N THR A 105 -32.10 9.27 8.03
CA THR A 105 -31.84 9.42 9.47
C THR A 105 -32.66 8.45 10.32
N LEU A 106 -33.90 8.20 9.92
CA LEU A 106 -34.72 7.15 10.51
C LEU A 106 -34.07 5.77 10.30
N CYS A 107 -33.62 5.45 9.07
CA CYS A 107 -32.89 4.20 8.82
C CYS A 107 -31.63 4.07 9.68
N ILE A 108 -30.82 5.14 9.78
CA ILE A 108 -29.63 5.18 10.66
C ILE A 108 -30.00 4.86 12.09
N SER A 109 -31.05 5.49 12.61
CA SER A 109 -31.48 5.34 14.00
C SER A 109 -31.98 3.92 14.29
N ILE A 110 -32.69 3.30 13.34
CA ILE A 110 -33.09 1.89 13.42
C ILE A 110 -31.86 0.98 13.39
N THR A 111 -30.93 1.19 12.45
CA THR A 111 -29.73 0.34 12.30
C THR A 111 -28.79 0.43 13.50
N ALA A 112 -28.60 1.63 14.07
CA ALA A 112 -27.67 1.86 15.19
C ALA A 112 -28.15 1.22 16.50
N ARG A 113 -29.43 0.86 16.58
CA ARG A 113 -30.10 0.47 17.81
C ARG A 113 -29.76 -0.96 18.25
N SER A 114 -29.75 -1.92 17.34
CA SER A 114 -29.37 -3.31 17.66
C SER A 114 -28.84 -4.07 16.44
N ARG A 115 -28.06 -5.13 16.69
CA ARG A 115 -27.53 -6.02 15.63
C ARG A 115 -28.64 -6.69 14.81
N GLN A 116 -29.73 -7.06 15.47
CA GLN A 116 -30.89 -7.68 14.83
C GLN A 116 -31.61 -6.67 13.93
N LEU A 117 -31.84 -5.45 14.41
CA LEU A 117 -32.45 -4.39 13.60
C LEU A 117 -31.57 -3.98 12.42
N ALA A 118 -30.24 -4.03 12.55
CA ALA A 118 -29.34 -3.82 11.43
C ALA A 118 -29.53 -4.87 10.32
N TRP A 119 -29.72 -6.15 10.69
CA TRP A 119 -30.11 -7.21 9.76
C TRP A 119 -31.49 -6.99 9.15
N ASP A 120 -32.47 -6.59 9.95
CA ASP A 120 -33.82 -6.32 9.45
C ASP A 120 -33.82 -5.17 8.45
N VAL A 121 -33.05 -4.10 8.70
CA VAL A 121 -32.85 -3.03 7.72
C VAL A 121 -32.20 -3.57 6.46
N PHE A 122 -31.13 -4.37 6.59
CA PHE A 122 -30.44 -4.93 5.43
C PHE A 122 -31.34 -5.84 4.57
N ARG A 123 -32.25 -6.60 5.19
CA ARG A 123 -33.18 -7.49 4.47
C ARG A 123 -34.34 -6.73 3.82
N ASN A 124 -34.86 -5.70 4.47
CA ASN A 124 -36.04 -4.98 4.03
C ASN A 124 -35.73 -3.79 3.09
N LEU A 125 -34.48 -3.30 3.09
CA LEU A 125 -34.06 -2.16 2.28
C LEU A 125 -33.54 -2.60 0.90
N ASP A 126 -34.14 -2.06 -0.16
CA ASP A 126 -33.71 -2.30 -1.53
C ASP A 126 -32.49 -1.45 -1.89
N PHE A 127 -31.30 -2.07 -1.90
CA PHE A 127 -30.04 -1.40 -2.25
C PHE A 127 -29.88 -1.07 -3.75
N THR A 128 -30.81 -1.48 -4.61
CA THR A 128 -30.79 -1.17 -6.05
C THR A 128 -31.37 0.21 -6.37
N LEU A 129 -31.93 0.91 -5.37
CA LEU A 129 -32.51 2.23 -5.54
C LEU A 129 -31.53 3.25 -6.13
N ALA A 130 -31.90 3.80 -7.29
CA ALA A 130 -31.16 4.87 -7.96
C ALA A 130 -30.98 6.14 -7.07
N ALA A 131 -31.83 6.32 -6.06
CA ALA A 131 -31.70 7.37 -5.07
C ALA A 131 -30.35 7.34 -4.33
N PHE A 132 -29.80 6.16 -3.98
CA PHE A 132 -28.53 6.08 -3.26
C PHE A 132 -27.36 6.66 -4.05
N ALA A 133 -27.34 6.45 -5.37
CA ALA A 133 -26.34 7.07 -6.24
C ALA A 133 -26.47 8.61 -6.32
N LYS A 134 -27.66 9.16 -6.05
CA LYS A 134 -27.88 10.62 -5.96
C LYS A 134 -27.48 11.15 -4.58
N LEU A 135 -27.85 10.45 -3.51
CA LEU A 135 -27.58 10.83 -2.12
C LEU A 135 -26.09 10.83 -1.80
N SER A 136 -25.34 9.89 -2.40
CA SER A 136 -23.91 9.77 -2.22
C SER A 136 -23.09 10.84 -2.92
N LYS A 137 -23.64 11.64 -3.85
CA LYS A 137 -22.84 12.65 -4.55
C LYS A 137 -22.53 13.84 -3.64
N PRO A 138 -21.27 14.32 -3.59
CA PRO A 138 -20.96 15.55 -2.87
C PRO A 138 -21.72 16.73 -3.49
N PRO A 139 -22.12 17.74 -2.70
CA PRO A 139 -22.81 18.93 -3.20
C PRO A 139 -21.95 19.67 -4.24
N ARG A 140 -22.59 20.22 -5.29
CA ARG A 140 -21.92 20.88 -6.43
C ARG A 140 -21.28 22.25 -6.10
N TYR A 141 -21.41 22.77 -4.88
CA TYR A 141 -21.02 24.14 -4.52
C TYR A 141 -20.10 24.17 -3.28
N GLN A 142 -18.88 24.72 -3.48
CA GLN A 142 -17.89 25.27 -2.52
C GLN A 142 -17.30 24.30 -1.47
N ILE A 143 -15.98 24.03 -1.35
CA ILE A 143 -14.72 24.82 -1.34
C ILE A 143 -14.63 25.90 -0.23
N ASN A 144 -15.74 26.50 0.21
CA ASN A 144 -15.72 27.57 1.22
C ASN A 144 -16.60 27.32 2.46
N CYS A 145 -17.13 26.11 2.66
CA CYS A 145 -17.64 25.76 3.98
C CYS A 145 -16.44 25.45 4.88
N THR A 146 -15.95 26.47 5.59
CA THR A 146 -15.15 26.28 6.81
C THR A 146 -15.98 25.44 7.76
N TRP A 147 -15.82 24.12 7.68
CA TRP A 147 -16.41 23.18 8.61
C TRP A 147 -15.66 23.38 9.93
N ASP A 148 -16.13 24.34 10.73
CA ASP A 148 -15.54 24.63 12.02
C ASP A 148 -15.57 23.39 12.90
N SER A 149 -14.45 23.15 13.58
CA SER A 149 -14.17 22.04 14.49
C SER A 149 -15.22 21.84 15.60
N THR A 150 -16.09 22.83 15.81
CA THR A 150 -17.23 22.86 16.76
C THR A 150 -18.47 22.10 16.28
N THR A 151 -18.50 21.59 15.06
CA THR A 151 -19.63 20.78 14.56
C THR A 151 -19.52 19.29 14.87
N GLU A 152 -18.38 18.82 15.38
CA GLU A 152 -18.33 17.51 16.06
C GLU A 152 -19.11 17.53 17.38
N THR A 153 -19.17 18.69 18.05
CA THR A 153 -19.96 18.90 19.27
C THR A 153 -21.38 19.38 18.99
N ARG A 154 -21.72 19.79 17.77
CA ARG A 154 -23.10 19.72 17.27
C ARG A 154 -23.44 18.26 17.04
N SER A 155 -23.65 17.60 18.17
CA SER A 155 -24.43 16.40 18.39
C SER A 155 -25.34 16.08 17.21
N SER A 156 -25.39 14.80 16.87
CA SER A 156 -26.12 14.17 15.76
C SER A 156 -27.59 14.57 15.55
N HIS A 157 -28.16 15.48 16.35
CA HIS A 157 -29.58 15.78 16.45
C HIS A 157 -30.13 16.58 15.25
N ASP A 158 -29.37 17.49 14.62
CA ASP A 158 -29.87 18.28 13.48
C ASP A 158 -29.53 17.66 12.12
N ALA A 159 -30.17 16.52 11.82
CA ALA A 159 -30.06 15.86 10.51
C ALA A 159 -30.41 16.77 9.31
N SER A 160 -31.18 17.83 9.54
CA SER A 160 -31.56 18.82 8.53
C SER A 160 -30.37 19.68 8.04
N ALA A 161 -29.39 19.96 8.90
CA ALA A 161 -28.25 20.83 8.62
C ALA A 161 -27.14 20.14 7.81
N LEU A 162 -27.02 18.81 7.94
CA LEU A 162 -25.95 18.04 7.31
C LEU A 162 -26.19 17.80 5.81
N PRO A 163 -25.15 17.74 4.96
CA PRO A 163 -25.30 17.37 3.56
C PRO A 163 -25.91 15.96 3.40
N THR A 164 -26.68 15.73 2.33
CA THR A 164 -27.26 14.40 2.03
C THR A 164 -26.19 13.31 1.95
N ARG A 165 -25.00 13.63 1.43
CA ARG A 165 -23.85 12.73 1.38
C ARG A 165 -23.38 12.31 2.78
N HIS A 166 -23.34 13.23 3.74
CA HIS A 166 -22.91 12.91 5.10
C HIS A 166 -23.85 11.87 5.72
N ILE A 167 -25.16 12.07 5.60
CA ILE A 167 -26.17 11.14 6.13
C ILE A 167 -26.09 9.79 5.41
N PHE A 168 -25.89 9.78 4.09
CA PHE A 168 -25.68 8.53 3.35
C PHE A 168 -24.44 7.76 3.84
N VAL A 169 -23.31 8.46 4.02
CA VAL A 169 -22.08 7.84 4.52
C VAL A 169 -22.29 7.31 5.94
N GLU A 170 -22.94 8.10 6.80
CA GLU A 170 -23.27 7.71 8.18
C GLU A 170 -24.10 6.42 8.24
N PHE A 171 -25.12 6.31 7.39
CA PHE A 171 -25.92 5.09 7.24
C PHE A 171 -25.06 3.85 6.93
N VAL A 172 -24.16 3.97 5.96
CA VAL A 172 -23.26 2.86 5.61
C VAL A 172 -22.28 2.56 6.74
N MET A 173 -21.75 3.57 7.43
CA MET A 173 -20.82 3.36 8.54
C MET A 173 -21.50 2.65 9.71
N VAL A 174 -22.73 3.01 10.07
CA VAL A 174 -23.49 2.34 11.13
C VAL A 174 -23.78 0.88 10.79
N LEU A 175 -24.08 0.55 9.53
CA LEU A 175 -24.23 -0.84 9.08
C LEU A 175 -22.92 -1.65 9.27
N LEU A 176 -21.78 -1.08 8.87
CA LEU A 176 -20.48 -1.73 8.98
C LEU A 176 -19.99 -1.86 10.42
N SER A 177 -20.37 -0.92 11.29
CA SER A 177 -20.03 -0.90 12.71
C SER A 177 -21.03 -1.64 13.61
N SER A 178 -21.96 -2.41 13.05
CA SER A 178 -22.95 -3.21 13.80
C SER A 178 -22.31 -4.32 14.66
N GLY A 179 -21.11 -4.79 14.31
CA GLY A 179 -20.35 -5.79 15.06
C GLY A 179 -20.77 -7.24 14.81
N ASP A 180 -21.57 -7.50 13.78
CA ASP A 180 -21.83 -8.86 13.26
C ASP A 180 -20.98 -9.11 11.99
N VAL A 181 -20.13 -10.13 12.04
CA VAL A 181 -19.22 -10.51 10.94
C VAL A 181 -19.99 -10.95 9.69
N SER A 182 -21.13 -11.63 9.85
CA SER A 182 -21.93 -12.09 8.73
C SER A 182 -22.59 -10.92 8.00
N LEU A 183 -23.15 -9.97 8.77
CA LEU A 183 -23.73 -8.75 8.21
C LEU A 183 -22.66 -7.90 7.53
N LEU A 184 -21.49 -7.75 8.17
CA LEU A 184 -20.35 -7.03 7.60
C LEU A 184 -20.02 -7.55 6.19
N ARG A 185 -19.86 -8.86 6.03
CA ARG A 185 -19.59 -9.47 4.71
C ARG A 185 -20.69 -9.15 3.69
N CYS A 186 -21.96 -9.28 4.09
CA CYS A 186 -23.10 -8.98 3.22
C CYS A 186 -23.19 -7.51 2.81
N VAL A 187 -22.83 -6.58 3.70
CA VAL A 187 -22.81 -5.13 3.39
C VAL A 187 -21.63 -4.80 2.48
N LEU A 188 -20.45 -5.40 2.71
CA LEU A 188 -19.26 -5.17 1.90
C LEU A 188 -19.43 -5.65 0.45
N THR A 189 -20.22 -6.70 0.19
CA THR A 189 -20.51 -7.15 -1.19
C THR A 189 -21.43 -6.19 -1.96
N GLN A 190 -22.14 -5.28 -1.26
CA GLN A 190 -22.97 -4.25 -1.89
C GLN A 190 -22.10 -3.12 -2.46
N LYS A 191 -21.57 -3.35 -3.68
CA LYS A 191 -20.70 -2.40 -4.40
C LYS A 191 -21.33 -1.00 -4.55
N VAL A 192 -22.66 -0.92 -4.64
CA VAL A 192 -23.40 0.35 -4.75
C VAL A 192 -23.27 1.19 -3.48
N LEU A 193 -23.22 0.57 -2.29
CA LEU A 193 -23.07 1.31 -1.04
C LEU A 193 -21.63 1.77 -0.87
N LEU A 194 -20.74 0.81 -0.66
CA LEU A 194 -19.37 1.10 -0.25
C LEU A 194 -18.58 1.78 -1.37
N GLY A 195 -18.79 1.38 -2.62
CA GLY A 195 -18.16 2.04 -3.76
C GLY A 195 -18.52 3.52 -3.88
N ASN A 196 -19.76 3.91 -3.56
CA ASN A 196 -20.21 5.31 -3.61
C ASN A 196 -19.73 6.13 -2.39
N VAL A 197 -19.54 5.49 -1.23
CA VAL A 197 -18.87 6.11 -0.08
C VAL A 197 -17.42 6.42 -0.45
N LEU A 198 -16.64 5.40 -0.85
CA LEU A 198 -15.20 5.50 -1.01
C LEU A 198 -14.77 6.35 -2.22
N ARG A 199 -15.57 6.43 -3.28
CA ARG A 199 -15.23 7.14 -4.53
C ARG A 199 -15.00 8.64 -4.38
N HIS A 200 -15.60 9.28 -3.37
CA HIS A 200 -15.47 10.72 -3.14
C HIS A 200 -14.90 11.03 -1.75
N LEU A 201 -14.20 10.07 -1.13
CA LEU A 201 -13.72 10.17 0.23
C LEU A 201 -12.79 11.38 0.46
N ALA A 202 -11.95 11.74 -0.53
CA ALA A 202 -11.06 12.90 -0.39
C ALA A 202 -11.82 14.22 -0.45
N SER A 203 -12.99 14.26 -1.09
CA SER A 203 -13.86 15.43 -1.11
C SER A 203 -14.66 15.59 0.18
N ASP A 204 -14.65 14.57 1.05
CA ASP A 204 -15.36 14.64 2.32
C ASP A 204 -14.63 15.48 3.36
N PRO A 205 -15.39 16.12 4.26
CA PRO A 205 -14.81 16.85 5.36
C PRO A 205 -14.07 15.93 6.32
N VAL A 206 -12.99 16.46 6.89
CA VAL A 206 -11.96 15.67 7.59
C VAL A 206 -12.54 14.74 8.67
N PRO A 207 -13.51 15.14 9.52
CA PRO A 207 -14.10 14.23 10.50
C PRO A 207 -14.82 13.03 9.87
N LEU A 208 -15.58 13.26 8.80
CA LEU A 208 -16.30 12.20 8.10
C LEU A 208 -15.32 11.23 7.42
N ALA A 209 -14.31 11.75 6.73
CA ALA A 209 -13.28 10.94 6.10
C ALA A 209 -12.50 10.11 7.13
N SER A 210 -12.15 10.71 8.27
CA SER A 210 -11.46 10.02 9.38
C SER A 210 -12.31 8.87 9.93
N ARG A 211 -13.61 9.09 10.11
CA ARG A 211 -14.53 8.04 10.56
C ARG A 211 -14.60 6.88 9.58
N VAL A 212 -14.74 7.17 8.27
CA VAL A 212 -14.75 6.12 7.24
C VAL A 212 -13.44 5.32 7.27
N LEU A 213 -12.30 6.00 7.27
CA LEU A 213 -10.99 5.34 7.31
C LEU A 213 -10.83 4.48 8.58
N ARG A 214 -11.27 4.97 9.73
CA ARG A 214 -11.25 4.23 11.00
C ARG A 214 -12.10 2.97 10.93
N VAL A 215 -13.34 3.04 10.43
CA VAL A 215 -14.18 1.85 10.26
C VAL A 215 -13.54 0.85 9.28
N MET A 216 -12.90 1.31 8.20
CA MET A 216 -12.17 0.41 7.32
C MET A 216 -10.99 -0.26 8.06
N CYS A 217 -10.28 0.48 8.90
CA CYS A 217 -9.15 -0.03 9.67
C CYS A 217 -9.55 -1.02 10.77
N ASP A 218 -10.62 -0.73 11.50
CA ASP A 218 -10.99 -1.43 12.73
C ASP A 218 -11.95 -2.60 12.45
N ASN A 219 -12.73 -2.52 11.38
CA ASN A 219 -13.74 -3.53 11.06
C ASN A 219 -13.38 -4.37 9.83
N VAL A 220 -12.69 -3.80 8.83
CA VAL A 220 -12.46 -4.47 7.53
C VAL A 220 -11.03 -5.01 7.42
N ILE A 221 -10.03 -4.19 7.75
CA ILE A 221 -8.59 -4.48 7.63
C ILE A 221 -8.01 -4.77 9.02
N VAL A 222 -8.62 -5.74 9.72
CA VAL A 222 -8.12 -6.26 10.99
C VAL A 222 -8.03 -7.78 10.91
N ASP A 223 -7.08 -8.35 11.62
CA ASP A 223 -6.94 -9.80 11.77
C ASP A 223 -8.20 -10.38 12.40
N GLY A 224 -8.74 -11.44 11.80
CA GLY A 224 -9.98 -12.06 12.27
C GLY A 224 -11.27 -11.29 11.94
N SER A 225 -11.24 -10.25 11.09
CA SER A 225 -12.46 -9.56 10.60
C SER A 225 -13.46 -10.50 9.90
N GLY A 226 -13.00 -11.68 9.50
CA GLY A 226 -13.72 -12.62 8.68
C GLY A 226 -13.87 -12.15 7.22
N VAL A 227 -13.35 -10.99 6.83
CA VAL A 227 -13.41 -10.53 5.43
C VAL A 227 -12.28 -11.18 4.65
N SER A 228 -12.61 -11.83 3.51
CA SER A 228 -11.57 -12.47 2.70
C SER A 228 -10.65 -11.43 2.04
N VAL A 229 -9.37 -11.76 1.89
CA VAL A 229 -8.36 -10.93 1.20
C VAL A 229 -8.84 -10.49 -0.18
N ARG A 230 -9.51 -11.38 -0.90
CA ARG A 230 -10.08 -11.09 -2.24
C ARG A 230 -11.18 -10.04 -2.17
N LEU A 231 -12.07 -10.11 -1.18
CA LEU A 231 -13.10 -9.10 -0.99
C LEU A 231 -12.46 -7.76 -0.59
N GLN A 232 -11.50 -7.75 0.34
CA GLN A 232 -10.76 -6.54 0.69
C GLN A 232 -10.13 -5.88 -0.54
N ALA A 233 -9.36 -6.63 -1.35
CA ALA A 233 -8.74 -6.11 -2.57
C ALA A 233 -9.77 -5.55 -3.58
N ALA A 234 -10.94 -6.17 -3.70
CA ALA A 234 -12.01 -5.72 -4.60
C ALA A 234 -12.66 -4.39 -4.17
N LEU A 235 -12.63 -4.05 -2.88
CA LEU A 235 -13.16 -2.79 -2.36
C LEU A 235 -12.26 -1.60 -2.74
N PHE A 236 -10.94 -1.81 -2.70
CA PHE A 236 -9.93 -0.78 -2.95
C PHE A 236 -9.55 -0.73 -4.43
N SER A 237 -10.52 -0.37 -5.27
CA SER A 237 -10.27 -0.10 -6.69
C SER A 237 -9.27 1.05 -6.90
N ASP A 238 -8.69 1.14 -8.10
CA ASP A 238 -7.74 2.18 -8.49
C ASP A 238 -8.19 3.62 -8.17
N ARG A 239 -9.49 3.89 -8.36
CA ARG A 239 -10.09 5.21 -8.06
C ARG A 239 -10.19 5.46 -6.56
N VAL A 240 -10.55 4.45 -5.77
CA VAL A 240 -10.64 4.53 -4.30
C VAL A 240 -9.26 4.73 -3.70
N LEU A 241 -8.28 3.95 -4.16
CA LEU A 241 -6.87 4.09 -3.78
C LEU A 241 -6.35 5.50 -4.05
N GLY A 242 -6.71 6.09 -5.19
CA GLY A 242 -6.39 7.50 -5.48
C GLY A 242 -6.98 8.50 -4.49
N GLN A 243 -8.20 8.26 -3.97
CA GLN A 243 -8.78 9.09 -2.91
C GLN A 243 -8.01 8.97 -1.59
N ILE A 244 -7.62 7.75 -1.21
CA ILE A 244 -6.89 7.50 0.04
C ILE A 244 -5.48 8.10 -0.03
N VAL A 245 -4.78 7.97 -1.16
CA VAL A 245 -3.50 8.63 -1.41
C VAL A 245 -3.62 10.15 -1.28
N ALA A 246 -4.67 10.74 -1.86
CA ALA A 246 -4.88 12.19 -1.75
C ALA A 246 -5.08 12.66 -0.30
N ILE A 247 -5.65 11.82 0.58
CA ILE A 247 -5.78 12.12 2.02
C ILE A 247 -4.44 11.92 2.73
N SER A 248 -3.72 10.83 2.44
CA SER A 248 -2.42 10.51 3.03
C SER A 248 -1.36 11.59 2.74
N GLY A 249 -1.42 12.19 1.56
CA GLY A 249 -0.51 13.26 1.13
C GLY A 249 -0.76 14.63 1.73
N ARG A 250 -1.84 14.85 2.50
CA ARG A 250 -2.11 16.15 3.12
C ARG A 250 -1.06 16.44 4.18
N GLN A 251 -0.43 17.61 4.09
CA GLN A 251 0.47 18.09 5.12
C GLN A 251 -0.35 18.45 6.36
N ALA A 252 0.16 18.08 7.54
CA ALA A 252 -0.40 18.52 8.80
C ALA A 252 -0.02 19.99 8.97
N GLU A 253 -0.90 20.91 8.59
CA GLU A 253 -0.73 22.30 8.98
C GLU A 253 -0.74 22.36 10.51
N ALA A 254 0.38 22.81 11.08
CA ALA A 254 0.51 23.01 12.51
C ALA A 254 -0.40 24.19 12.88
N VAL A 255 -1.62 23.90 13.33
CA VAL A 255 -2.48 24.91 13.93
C VAL A 255 -1.77 25.40 15.19
N SER A 256 -1.27 26.63 15.14
CA SER A 256 -0.63 27.30 16.27
C SER A 256 -1.57 27.27 17.48
N GLY A 257 -1.12 26.68 18.58
CA GLY A 257 -1.70 26.93 19.91
C GLY A 257 -2.55 25.83 20.56
N THR A 258 -2.78 24.66 19.95
CA THR A 258 -3.45 23.53 20.66
C THR A 258 -2.58 22.28 20.65
N LYS A 259 -2.33 21.69 21.84
CA LYS A 259 -1.55 20.46 22.07
C LYS A 259 -2.26 19.18 21.56
N GLY A 260 -3.02 19.26 20.48
CA GLY A 260 -3.75 18.14 19.88
C GLY A 260 -3.25 17.87 18.46
N ILE A 261 -3.15 16.59 18.09
CA ILE A 261 -2.95 16.19 16.70
C ILE A 261 -4.09 16.80 15.87
N SER A 262 -3.77 17.63 14.87
CA SER A 262 -4.77 18.17 13.95
C SER A 262 -5.64 17.02 13.41
N LYS A 263 -6.96 17.19 13.37
CA LYS A 263 -7.87 16.17 12.81
C LYS A 263 -7.47 15.76 11.39
N ALA A 264 -6.88 16.68 10.63
CA ALA A 264 -6.35 16.42 9.29
C ALA A 264 -5.11 15.50 9.32
N ALA A 265 -4.25 15.65 10.33
CA ALA A 265 -3.11 14.76 10.54
C ALA A 265 -3.58 13.34 10.91
N CYS A 266 -4.58 13.22 11.78
CA CYS A 266 -5.17 11.93 12.13
C CYS A 266 -5.78 11.24 10.89
N ALA A 267 -6.50 11.97 10.04
CA ALA A 267 -7.02 11.44 8.78
C ALA A 267 -5.90 10.94 7.84
N ALA A 268 -4.82 11.72 7.72
CA ALA A 268 -3.66 11.36 6.89
C ALA A 268 -2.93 10.11 7.42
N GLU A 269 -2.81 9.97 8.74
CA GLU A 269 -2.23 8.80 9.41
C GLU A 269 -3.09 7.55 9.23
N LEU A 270 -4.42 7.66 9.39
CA LEU A 270 -5.34 6.56 9.11
C LEU A 270 -5.27 6.13 7.65
N ALA A 271 -5.25 7.08 6.70
CA ALA A 271 -5.10 6.78 5.29
C ALA A 271 -3.75 6.10 4.97
N HIS A 272 -2.67 6.59 5.56
CA HIS A 272 -1.32 6.02 5.39
C HIS A 272 -1.22 4.60 5.96
N SER A 273 -1.69 4.39 7.19
CA SER A 273 -1.65 3.06 7.84
C SER A 273 -2.52 2.03 7.12
N LEU A 274 -3.67 2.46 6.56
CA LEU A 274 -4.51 1.62 5.73
C LEU A 274 -3.80 1.21 4.44
N LEU A 275 -3.16 2.15 3.74
CA LEU A 275 -2.40 1.88 2.51
C LEU A 275 -1.21 0.95 2.76
N LEU A 276 -0.46 1.17 3.84
CA LEU A 276 0.63 0.29 4.24
C LEU A 276 0.11 -1.13 4.48
N ARG A 277 -0.87 -1.32 5.38
CA ARG A 277 -1.44 -2.66 5.65
C ARG A 277 -1.90 -3.37 4.38
N LEU A 278 -2.62 -2.68 3.50
CA LEU A 278 -3.10 -3.27 2.23
C LEU A 278 -1.96 -3.69 1.29
N CYS A 279 -0.81 -3.03 1.33
CA CYS A 279 0.30 -3.27 0.40
C CYS A 279 1.49 -4.01 1.03
N THR A 280 1.56 -4.16 2.35
CA THR A 280 2.72 -4.76 3.04
C THR A 280 2.35 -5.96 3.88
N ASP A 281 1.08 -6.21 4.21
CA ASP A 281 0.66 -7.34 5.04
C ASP A 281 0.12 -8.48 4.15
N PRO A 282 0.64 -9.73 4.24
CA PRO A 282 0.10 -10.85 3.48
C PRO A 282 -1.35 -11.24 3.87
N VAL A 283 -1.80 -10.89 5.08
CA VAL A 283 -3.17 -11.18 5.57
C VAL A 283 -4.18 -10.19 4.97
N HIS A 284 -3.72 -9.09 4.36
CA HIS A 284 -4.58 -8.02 3.88
C HIS A 284 -4.30 -7.61 2.43
N GLY A 285 -5.37 -7.28 1.72
CA GLY A 285 -5.28 -6.57 0.44
C GLY A 285 -4.47 -7.27 -0.66
N PHE A 286 -3.32 -6.70 -1.00
CA PHE A 286 -2.61 -6.92 -2.26
C PHE A 286 -1.33 -7.74 -2.14
N ARG A 287 -0.69 -7.80 -0.96
CA ARG A 287 0.52 -8.61 -0.77
C ARG A 287 0.15 -10.09 -0.62
N ARG A 288 1.01 -10.98 -1.11
CA ARG A 288 0.91 -12.42 -0.88
C ARG A 288 2.14 -12.92 -0.12
N GLU A 289 1.93 -13.95 0.70
CA GLU A 289 2.96 -14.57 1.55
C GLU A 289 4.13 -15.15 0.73
N ASN A 290 3.89 -15.58 -0.52
CA ASN A 290 4.84 -16.33 -1.33
C ASN A 290 5.44 -15.54 -2.53
N ALA A 291 5.72 -14.25 -2.38
CA ALA A 291 6.31 -13.44 -3.47
C ALA A 291 7.83 -13.66 -3.66
N SER A 292 8.51 -14.32 -2.71
CA SER A 292 9.85 -14.86 -2.90
C SER A 292 9.74 -16.16 -3.70
N GLY A 293 9.66 -16.04 -5.03
CA GLY A 293 9.63 -17.18 -5.93
C GLY A 293 10.87 -18.05 -5.74
N ARG A 294 10.76 -19.09 -4.93
CA ARG A 294 11.34 -20.38 -5.31
C ARG A 294 10.44 -20.91 -6.42
N PHE A 295 11.03 -21.30 -7.53
CA PHE A 295 10.41 -22.31 -8.38
C PHE A 295 10.26 -23.55 -7.49
N VAL A 296 9.10 -23.72 -6.85
CA VAL A 296 8.75 -25.00 -6.25
C VAL A 296 8.43 -25.89 -7.43
N GLY A 297 9.44 -26.62 -7.90
CA GLY A 297 9.18 -27.83 -8.67
C GLY A 297 8.21 -28.66 -7.85
N ALA A 298 7.04 -28.94 -8.43
CA ALA A 298 5.93 -29.61 -7.76
C ALA A 298 6.39 -30.94 -7.14
N LYS A 299 6.68 -30.93 -5.85
CA LYS A 299 6.74 -32.09 -4.95
C LYS A 299 6.45 -31.61 -3.53
N GLU A 300 5.21 -31.18 -3.29
CA GLU A 300 4.63 -31.35 -1.96
C GLU A 300 3.50 -32.36 -2.12
N GLU A 301 3.77 -33.59 -1.65
CA GLU A 301 2.76 -34.62 -1.46
C GLU A 301 1.74 -34.11 -0.46
N ILE A 302 0.61 -33.61 -0.96
CA ILE A 302 -0.58 -33.46 -0.15
C ILE A 302 -1.13 -34.88 0.02
N SER A 303 -0.88 -35.47 1.18
CA SER A 303 -1.57 -36.68 1.64
C SER A 303 -3.08 -36.40 1.72
N LEU A 304 -3.81 -36.72 0.66
CA LEU A 304 -5.26 -36.73 0.63
C LEU A 304 -5.74 -38.15 0.91
N GLY A 305 -6.35 -38.30 2.09
CA GLY A 305 -7.01 -39.52 2.53
C GLY A 305 -8.08 -39.99 1.55
N SER A 306 -8.22 -41.30 1.54
CA SER A 306 -9.19 -42.11 0.81
C SER A 306 -10.60 -41.50 0.72
N MET A 307 -11.10 -41.28 -0.50
CA MET A 307 -12.53 -41.24 -0.78
C MET A 307 -12.82 -41.98 -2.09
N SER A 308 -13.64 -43.02 -1.93
CA SER A 308 -14.25 -43.95 -2.88
C SER A 308 -14.51 -43.45 -4.31
N GLU A 309 -14.13 -44.28 -5.28
CA GLU A 309 -14.63 -44.24 -6.65
C GLU A 309 -16.16 -44.35 -6.68
N GLY A 310 -16.78 -43.47 -7.46
CA GLY A 310 -18.21 -43.46 -7.73
C GLY A 310 -18.44 -42.91 -9.13
N HIS A 311 -18.49 -43.85 -10.09
CA HIS A 311 -19.30 -43.85 -11.30
C HIS A 311 -19.74 -42.50 -11.88
N LEU A 312 -19.26 -42.16 -13.09
CA LEU A 312 -20.06 -41.49 -14.12
C LEU A 312 -19.45 -41.75 -15.51
N GLN A 313 -20.11 -42.65 -16.24
CA GLN A 313 -19.92 -42.89 -17.66
C GLN A 313 -20.43 -41.71 -18.49
N ALA A 314 -19.69 -41.32 -19.52
CA ALA A 314 -20.30 -40.83 -20.76
C ALA A 314 -19.37 -41.06 -21.97
N ARG A 315 -19.95 -41.77 -22.95
CA ARG A 315 -19.41 -42.24 -24.24
C ARG A 315 -19.04 -41.09 -25.20
N GLY A 316 -18.08 -41.33 -26.09
CA GLY A 316 -17.90 -40.51 -27.29
C GLY A 316 -16.70 -40.84 -28.20
N ALA A 317 -16.85 -41.89 -29.02
CA ALA A 317 -16.25 -42.10 -30.35
C ALA A 317 -14.72 -41.94 -30.57
N VAL A 318 -14.05 -43.08 -30.71
CA VAL A 318 -12.73 -43.26 -31.34
C VAL A 318 -12.89 -43.31 -32.87
N LYS A 319 -12.09 -42.53 -33.62
CA LYS A 319 -11.71 -42.84 -35.00
C LYS A 319 -10.19 -42.88 -35.10
N SER A 320 -9.71 -43.95 -35.72
CA SER A 320 -8.32 -44.37 -35.87
C SER A 320 -7.61 -43.69 -37.04
N GLY A 321 -6.30 -43.48 -36.90
CA GLY A 321 -5.37 -43.08 -37.96
C GLY A 321 -3.93 -43.25 -37.48
N LYS A 322 -3.15 -44.07 -38.19
CA LYS A 322 -1.78 -44.54 -37.84
C LYS A 322 -0.70 -43.45 -38.00
N ALA A 323 0.27 -43.41 -37.08
CA ALA A 323 1.70 -43.69 -37.33
C ALA A 323 2.66 -42.99 -36.32
N SER A 324 3.39 -43.81 -35.55
CA SER A 324 4.79 -43.68 -35.11
C SER A 324 5.38 -42.32 -34.68
N SER A 325 5.69 -42.18 -33.39
CA SER A 325 7.07 -42.04 -32.84
C SER A 325 7.03 -41.44 -31.42
N ILE A 326 7.39 -42.28 -30.44
CA ILE A 326 7.75 -42.03 -29.03
C ILE A 326 7.40 -40.62 -28.50
N THR A 327 6.21 -40.53 -27.88
CA THR A 327 5.76 -39.38 -27.12
C THR A 327 6.47 -39.31 -25.77
N LYS A 328 7.17 -38.20 -25.52
CA LYS A 328 7.56 -37.77 -24.17
C LYS A 328 6.28 -37.28 -23.50
N ILE A 329 5.69 -38.13 -22.66
CA ILE A 329 4.43 -37.82 -21.97
C ILE A 329 4.71 -36.75 -20.90
N GLU A 330 4.43 -35.49 -21.21
CA GLU A 330 4.21 -34.45 -20.21
C GLU A 330 2.81 -34.65 -19.60
N TYR A 331 2.74 -35.32 -18.44
CA TYR A 331 1.55 -35.25 -17.60
C TYR A 331 1.51 -33.89 -16.90
N SER A 332 1.02 -32.86 -17.60
CA SER A 332 0.46 -31.67 -16.95
C SER A 332 -1.03 -31.65 -17.21
N SER A 333 -1.81 -31.96 -16.17
CA SER A 333 -3.28 -31.96 -16.24
C SER A 333 -3.81 -30.63 -16.78
N PRO A 334 -4.74 -30.61 -17.75
CA PRO A 334 -5.33 -29.38 -18.27
C PRO A 334 -6.03 -28.56 -17.17
N VAL A 335 -6.46 -29.20 -16.09
CA VAL A 335 -7.04 -28.54 -14.90
C VAL A 335 -5.96 -27.79 -14.12
N ILE A 336 -4.76 -28.36 -13.96
CA ILE A 336 -3.62 -27.69 -13.31
C ILE A 336 -3.15 -26.50 -14.15
N ASN A 337 -3.13 -26.63 -15.48
CA ASN A 337 -2.81 -25.51 -16.37
C ASN A 337 -3.87 -24.39 -16.32
N ALA A 338 -5.16 -24.72 -16.26
CA ALA A 338 -6.24 -23.73 -16.11
C ALA A 338 -6.19 -23.00 -14.75
N ILE A 339 -5.91 -23.73 -13.67
CA ILE A 339 -5.76 -23.15 -12.32
C ILE A 339 -4.49 -22.28 -12.24
N THR A 340 -3.37 -22.73 -12.81
CA THR A 340 -2.10 -22.00 -12.82
C THR A 340 -2.18 -20.73 -13.67
N THR A 341 -2.82 -20.80 -14.85
CA THR A 341 -3.03 -19.62 -15.71
C THR A 341 -4.02 -18.63 -15.09
N GLY A 342 -5.09 -19.11 -14.46
CA GLY A 342 -6.03 -18.27 -13.72
C GLY A 342 -5.38 -17.60 -12.50
N TYR A 343 -4.55 -18.34 -11.75
CA TYR A 343 -3.80 -17.82 -10.61
C TYR A 343 -2.76 -16.77 -11.04
N ALA A 344 -1.99 -17.04 -12.10
CA ALA A 344 -1.01 -16.09 -12.64
C ALA A 344 -1.68 -14.78 -13.11
N ARG A 345 -2.83 -14.87 -13.79
CA ARG A 345 -3.59 -13.69 -14.21
C ARG A 345 -4.06 -12.83 -13.04
N GLU A 346 -4.55 -13.45 -11.96
CA GLU A 346 -4.97 -12.70 -10.76
C GLU A 346 -3.77 -12.06 -10.03
N VAL A 347 -2.61 -12.70 -10.02
CA VAL A 347 -1.35 -12.13 -9.49
C VAL A 347 -0.98 -10.86 -10.26
N ASP A 348 -1.02 -10.93 -11.59
CA ASP A 348 -0.69 -9.81 -12.47
C ASP A 348 -1.65 -8.63 -12.24
N GLU A 349 -2.95 -8.88 -12.11
CA GLU A 349 -3.95 -7.82 -11.86
C GLU A 349 -3.75 -7.08 -10.51
N ARG A 350 -3.36 -7.80 -9.45
CA ARG A 350 -3.08 -7.20 -8.13
C ARG A 350 -1.80 -6.39 -8.15
N ASN A 351 -0.73 -6.94 -8.73
CA ASN A 351 0.55 -6.24 -8.90
C ASN A 351 0.38 -4.98 -9.73
N GLU A 352 -0.38 -5.03 -10.82
CA GLU A 352 -0.71 -3.86 -11.63
C GLU A 352 -1.49 -2.80 -10.86
N THR A 353 -2.37 -3.22 -9.95
CA THR A 353 -3.12 -2.28 -9.10
C THR A 353 -2.20 -1.56 -8.11
N VAL A 354 -1.27 -2.28 -7.50
CA VAL A 354 -0.24 -1.67 -6.64
C VAL A 354 0.68 -0.77 -7.45
N LEU A 355 1.13 -1.18 -8.64
CA LEU A 355 1.97 -0.33 -9.50
C LEU A 355 1.27 0.97 -9.91
N ARG A 356 -0.02 0.91 -10.30
CA ARG A 356 -0.83 2.10 -10.60
C ARG A 356 -0.99 3.01 -9.37
N LEU A 357 -1.12 2.44 -8.18
CA LEU A 357 -1.13 3.17 -6.91
C LEU A 357 0.21 3.86 -6.64
N LEU A 358 1.34 3.15 -6.75
CA LEU A 358 2.68 3.69 -6.51
C LEU A 358 3.01 4.85 -7.46
N ARG A 359 2.54 4.79 -8.72
CA ARG A 359 2.69 5.87 -9.71
C ARG A 359 1.90 7.14 -9.37
N LYS A 360 0.89 7.07 -8.48
CA LYS A 360 0.13 8.24 -8.01
C LYS A 360 0.77 8.93 -6.80
N LEU A 361 1.76 8.29 -6.19
CA LEU A 361 2.45 8.85 -5.03
C LEU A 361 3.30 10.05 -5.43
N LYS A 362 3.49 10.96 -4.47
CA LYS A 362 4.35 12.14 -4.60
C LYS A 362 5.44 12.13 -3.53
N PRO A 363 6.45 11.25 -3.65
CA PRO A 363 7.41 11.01 -2.58
C PRO A 363 8.39 12.17 -2.37
N THR A 364 8.60 13.03 -3.37
CA THR A 364 9.41 14.25 -3.23
C THR A 364 8.67 15.40 -2.52
N GLU A 365 7.34 15.34 -2.44
CA GLU A 365 6.48 16.37 -1.82
C GLU A 365 5.96 15.94 -0.44
N SER A 366 5.79 14.63 -0.21
CA SER A 366 5.22 14.07 1.02
C SER A 366 6.11 12.96 1.58
N ARG A 367 6.53 13.14 2.84
CA ARG A 367 7.29 12.13 3.60
C ARG A 367 6.55 10.80 3.69
N ARG A 368 5.24 10.82 3.97
CA ARG A 368 4.40 9.60 4.04
C ARG A 368 4.36 8.85 2.71
N HIS A 369 4.37 9.57 1.60
CA HIS A 369 4.44 8.94 0.28
C HIS A 369 5.80 8.31 0.01
N ALA A 370 6.89 8.95 0.44
CA ALA A 370 8.24 8.37 0.34
C ALA A 370 8.37 7.10 1.20
N GLU A 371 7.94 7.17 2.46
CA GLU A 371 7.95 6.02 3.39
C GLU A 371 7.11 4.86 2.84
N MET A 372 5.90 5.14 2.35
CA MET A 372 5.04 4.12 1.75
C MET A 372 5.69 3.46 0.54
N LEU A 373 6.25 4.26 -0.38
CA LEU A 373 6.87 3.73 -1.59
C LEU A 373 8.05 2.82 -1.24
N LEU A 374 8.92 3.25 -0.32
CA LEU A 374 10.08 2.47 0.12
C LEU A 374 9.68 1.19 0.84
N GLU A 375 8.70 1.24 1.75
CA GLU A 375 8.24 0.08 2.51
C GLU A 375 7.57 -0.97 1.59
N VAL A 376 6.74 -0.53 0.65
CA VAL A 376 6.13 -1.46 -0.31
C VAL A 376 7.19 -2.11 -1.20
N CYS A 377 8.14 -1.31 -1.70
CA CYS A 377 9.21 -1.83 -2.56
C CYS A 377 10.19 -2.75 -1.83
N SER A 378 10.52 -2.48 -0.56
CA SER A 378 11.40 -3.35 0.24
C SER A 378 10.75 -4.70 0.55
N LYS A 379 9.43 -4.70 0.81
CA LYS A 379 8.64 -5.92 1.08
C LYS A 379 8.26 -6.69 -0.18
N GLN A 380 8.25 -6.03 -1.35
CA GLN A 380 7.88 -6.62 -2.64
C GLN A 380 8.88 -6.22 -3.75
N PRO A 381 10.05 -6.87 -3.81
CA PRO A 381 11.11 -6.54 -4.78
C PRO A 381 10.67 -6.61 -6.25
N ASN A 382 9.74 -7.51 -6.59
CA ASN A 382 9.20 -7.61 -7.97
C ASN A 382 8.42 -6.37 -8.39
N ILE A 383 7.68 -5.76 -7.45
CA ILE A 383 6.99 -4.50 -7.71
C ILE A 383 8.01 -3.36 -7.84
N ALA A 384 9.06 -3.36 -7.03
CA ALA A 384 10.15 -2.39 -7.13
C ALA A 384 10.83 -2.43 -8.51
N ALA A 385 11.18 -3.63 -9.00
CA ALA A 385 11.80 -3.83 -10.31
C ALA A 385 10.89 -3.43 -11.48
N SER A 386 9.58 -3.60 -11.36
CA SER A 386 8.60 -3.15 -12.36
C SER A 386 8.28 -1.66 -12.27
N TYR A 387 8.49 -1.03 -11.11
CA TYR A 387 8.21 0.39 -10.88
C TYR A 387 9.37 1.28 -11.37
N ILE A 388 10.61 0.93 -11.01
CA ILE A 388 11.79 1.77 -11.19
C ILE A 388 12.04 2.26 -12.63
N PRO A 389 11.83 1.47 -13.71
CA PRO A 389 12.10 1.93 -15.09
C PRO A 389 11.21 3.12 -15.49
N HIS A 390 10.02 3.19 -14.88
CA HIS A 390 9.00 4.20 -15.15
C HIS A 390 9.01 5.35 -14.14
N ALA A 391 9.97 5.38 -13.21
CA ALA A 391 10.09 6.45 -12.25
C ALA A 391 10.51 7.76 -12.95
N THR A 392 9.67 8.79 -12.87
CA THR A 392 9.83 10.07 -13.58
C THR A 392 10.53 11.14 -12.75
N TYR A 393 11.39 10.75 -11.80
CA TYR A 393 12.11 11.70 -10.96
C TYR A 393 13.12 12.50 -11.79
N SER A 394 13.12 13.83 -11.60
CA SER A 394 14.13 14.72 -12.16
C SER A 394 15.46 14.51 -11.42
N LEU A 395 16.40 13.84 -12.08
CA LEU A 395 17.75 13.56 -11.56
C LEU A 395 18.80 14.59 -12.05
N GLU A 396 18.35 15.76 -12.51
CA GLU A 396 19.25 16.84 -12.91
C GLU A 396 19.86 17.52 -11.67
N PRO A 397 21.20 17.48 -11.50
CA PRO A 397 21.86 17.96 -10.30
C PRO A 397 21.56 19.43 -9.98
N ARG A 398 20.98 19.66 -8.81
CA ARG A 398 20.73 21.00 -8.27
C ARG A 398 20.60 20.94 -6.75
N LEU A 399 20.97 22.03 -6.08
CA LEU A 399 20.78 22.15 -4.63
C LEU A 399 19.30 22.42 -4.32
N SER A 400 18.49 21.37 -4.28
CA SER A 400 17.11 21.45 -3.80
C SER A 400 16.71 20.22 -3.00
N TRP A 401 15.83 20.40 -2.02
CA TRP A 401 15.33 19.29 -1.20
C TRP A 401 14.66 18.19 -2.05
N SER A 402 13.90 18.61 -3.07
CA SER A 402 13.24 17.69 -4.00
C SER A 402 14.25 16.81 -4.76
N TRP A 403 15.37 17.38 -5.20
CA TRP A 403 16.41 16.64 -5.89
C TRP A 403 17.17 15.70 -4.95
N ILE A 404 17.60 16.17 -3.77
CA ILE A 404 18.28 15.32 -2.76
C ILE A 404 17.39 14.14 -2.38
N THR A 405 16.11 14.41 -2.10
CA THR A 405 15.11 13.37 -1.80
C THR A 405 14.97 12.38 -2.95
N ALA A 406 14.90 12.86 -4.20
CA ALA A 406 14.81 12.01 -5.37
C ALA A 406 16.05 11.12 -5.55
N SER A 407 17.25 11.65 -5.37
CA SER A 407 18.51 10.89 -5.46
C SER A 407 18.58 9.77 -4.41
N LEU A 408 18.24 10.07 -3.15
CA LEU A 408 18.21 9.07 -2.08
C LEU A 408 17.13 8.01 -2.32
N LEU A 409 15.94 8.45 -2.74
CA LEU A 409 14.81 7.57 -3.04
C LEU A 409 15.15 6.58 -4.16
N VAL A 410 15.73 7.06 -5.27
CA VAL A 410 16.15 6.20 -6.39
C VAL A 410 17.20 5.19 -5.96
N GLY A 411 18.19 5.60 -5.15
CA GLY A 411 19.20 4.69 -4.63
C GLY A 411 18.59 3.54 -3.80
N ASN A 412 17.68 3.87 -2.88
CA ASN A 412 16.99 2.87 -2.06
C ASN A 412 16.06 1.96 -2.88
N LEU A 413 15.35 2.52 -3.87
CA LEU A 413 14.51 1.73 -4.79
C LEU A 413 15.34 0.77 -5.63
N ALA A 414 16.53 1.16 -6.08
CA ALA A 414 17.44 0.29 -6.79
C ALA A 414 17.85 -0.91 -5.92
N VAL A 415 18.24 -0.65 -4.67
CA VAL A 415 18.58 -1.71 -3.71
C VAL A 415 17.39 -2.64 -3.47
N ALA A 416 16.18 -2.11 -3.26
CA ALA A 416 14.97 -2.93 -3.10
C ALA A 416 14.66 -3.77 -4.35
N ALA A 417 14.83 -3.20 -5.55
CA ALA A 417 14.60 -3.90 -6.81
C ALA A 417 15.61 -5.03 -7.08
N SER A 418 16.85 -4.90 -6.57
CA SER A 418 17.92 -5.88 -6.78
C SER A 418 17.57 -7.30 -6.28
N ALA A 419 16.75 -7.39 -5.23
CA ALA A 419 16.28 -8.65 -4.62
C ALA A 419 15.11 -9.31 -5.39
N SER A 420 14.70 -8.78 -6.54
CA SER A 420 13.62 -9.36 -7.34
C SER A 420 13.99 -10.74 -7.90
N ASN A 421 13.00 -11.60 -8.12
CA ASN A 421 13.16 -12.86 -8.85
C ASN A 421 12.50 -12.81 -10.24
N VAL A 422 12.04 -11.63 -10.71
CA VAL A 422 11.44 -11.46 -12.03
C VAL A 422 12.52 -11.17 -13.05
N TYR A 423 12.51 -11.94 -14.13
CA TYR A 423 13.42 -11.81 -15.26
C TYR A 423 12.60 -11.31 -16.45
N PRO A 424 12.94 -10.15 -17.05
CA PRO A 424 12.40 -9.80 -18.34
C PRO A 424 12.95 -10.81 -19.35
N VAL A 425 12.07 -11.64 -19.90
CA VAL A 425 12.33 -12.53 -21.05
C VAL A 425 13.30 -13.71 -20.77
N LEU A 426 12.77 -14.76 -20.14
CA LEU A 426 13.10 -16.15 -20.53
C LEU A 426 11.84 -16.85 -21.07
N LYS A 427 10.85 -16.08 -21.53
CA LYS A 427 9.73 -16.60 -22.31
C LYS A 427 10.26 -16.78 -23.73
N ASN A 428 10.76 -17.98 -24.02
CA ASN A 428 11.05 -18.54 -25.34
C ASN A 428 12.49 -18.36 -25.89
N SER A 429 13.55 -18.60 -25.11
CA SER A 429 14.85 -18.92 -25.71
C SER A 429 14.86 -20.37 -26.19
N THR A 430 14.12 -20.64 -27.27
CA THR A 430 14.31 -21.84 -28.08
C THR A 430 15.66 -21.70 -28.79
N HIS A 431 16.60 -22.59 -28.48
CA HIS A 431 17.84 -22.89 -29.23
C HIS A 431 19.07 -21.94 -29.18
N ASP A 432 19.03 -20.73 -28.65
CA ASP A 432 20.24 -19.87 -28.62
C ASP A 432 21.17 -20.11 -27.43
N THR A 433 22.46 -20.36 -27.71
CA THR A 433 23.52 -20.63 -26.70
C THR A 433 24.08 -19.37 -26.04
N ARG A 434 23.75 -18.16 -26.54
CA ARG A 434 24.30 -16.88 -26.09
C ARG A 434 23.21 -15.85 -25.81
N ALA A 435 23.40 -15.07 -24.75
CA ALA A 435 22.46 -14.01 -24.38
C ALA A 435 22.57 -12.82 -25.34
N GLY A 436 21.42 -12.22 -25.67
CA GLY A 436 21.36 -11.02 -26.51
C GLY A 436 21.71 -9.74 -25.72
N GLU A 437 22.17 -8.70 -26.42
CA GLU A 437 22.48 -7.40 -25.81
C GLU A 437 21.27 -6.79 -25.08
N LEU A 438 20.06 -6.96 -25.64
CA LEU A 438 18.80 -6.48 -25.08
C LEU A 438 18.47 -7.12 -23.72
N GLU A 439 18.91 -8.36 -23.49
CA GLU A 439 18.72 -9.07 -22.22
C GLU A 439 19.63 -8.50 -21.13
N GLY A 440 20.88 -8.14 -21.48
CA GLY A 440 21.77 -7.41 -20.58
C GLY A 440 21.22 -6.03 -20.20
N VAL A 441 20.62 -5.32 -21.17
CA VAL A 441 19.98 -4.02 -20.92
C VAL A 441 18.76 -4.15 -20.01
N SER A 442 17.98 -5.23 -20.14
CA SER A 442 16.80 -5.45 -19.31
C SER A 442 17.15 -5.67 -17.84
N ILE A 443 18.27 -6.34 -17.54
CA ILE A 443 18.80 -6.50 -16.18
C ILE A 443 19.10 -5.14 -15.55
N VAL A 444 19.82 -4.27 -16.26
CA VAL A 444 20.16 -2.93 -15.75
C VAL A 444 18.90 -2.08 -15.55
N ARG A 445 17.97 -2.10 -16.50
CA ARG A 445 16.68 -1.39 -16.39
C ARG A 445 15.81 -1.89 -15.24
N SER A 446 15.93 -3.15 -14.84
CA SER A 446 15.18 -3.67 -13.68
C SER A 446 15.62 -3.07 -12.34
N VAL A 447 16.78 -2.41 -12.29
CA VAL A 447 17.35 -1.81 -11.07
C VAL A 447 17.46 -0.28 -11.17
N LEU A 448 17.38 0.30 -12.37
CA LEU A 448 17.65 1.71 -12.61
C LEU A 448 16.54 2.42 -13.39
N PRO A 449 16.24 3.69 -13.05
CA PRO A 449 15.29 4.49 -13.81
C PRO A 449 15.91 4.99 -15.12
N SER A 450 15.06 5.22 -16.11
CA SER A 450 15.46 5.76 -17.42
C SER A 450 16.01 7.19 -17.37
N SER A 451 15.69 7.96 -16.33
CA SER A 451 16.19 9.33 -16.14
C SER A 451 17.63 9.42 -15.66
N LEU A 452 18.23 8.29 -15.25
CA LEU A 452 19.61 8.25 -14.77
C LEU A 452 20.58 8.19 -15.96
N THR A 453 21.49 9.17 -16.06
CA THR A 453 22.43 9.29 -17.19
C THR A 453 23.85 9.59 -16.73
N LYS A 454 24.85 9.18 -17.54
CA LYS A 454 26.27 9.50 -17.33
C LYS A 454 26.51 11.00 -17.21
N VAL A 455 25.84 11.80 -18.04
CA VAL A 455 25.95 13.26 -18.04
C VAL A 455 25.43 13.85 -16.72
N GLY A 456 24.26 13.39 -16.26
CA GLY A 456 23.67 13.84 -14.99
C GLY A 456 24.59 13.52 -13.80
N LEU A 457 25.08 12.28 -13.72
CA LEU A 457 25.99 11.87 -12.64
C LEU A 457 27.33 12.65 -12.68
N SER A 458 27.90 12.85 -13.87
CA SER A 458 29.17 13.59 -14.01
C SER A 458 29.01 15.06 -13.61
N ARG A 459 27.92 15.72 -14.01
CA ARG A 459 27.61 17.09 -13.57
C ARG A 459 27.38 17.17 -12.06
N GLY A 460 26.79 16.15 -11.45
CA GLY A 460 26.56 16.10 -10.01
C GLY A 460 27.86 16.01 -9.21
N LEU A 461 28.84 15.25 -9.69
CA LEU A 461 30.19 15.16 -9.10
C LEU A 461 30.99 16.46 -9.26
N GLN A 462 30.77 17.20 -10.35
CA GLN A 462 31.44 18.48 -10.63
C GLN A 462 30.71 19.70 -10.03
N HIS A 463 29.63 19.49 -9.29
CA HIS A 463 28.81 20.57 -8.77
C HIS A 463 29.52 21.32 -7.63
N SER A 464 29.32 22.64 -7.55
CA SER A 464 29.93 23.51 -6.52
C SER A 464 29.59 23.09 -5.09
N SER A 465 28.29 22.86 -4.84
CA SER A 465 27.80 22.37 -3.54
C SER A 465 28.32 20.97 -3.18
N GLY A 466 28.95 20.84 -2.01
CA GLY A 466 29.37 19.56 -1.46
C GLY A 466 28.21 18.59 -1.16
N LEU A 467 27.01 19.10 -0.84
CA LEU A 467 25.83 18.25 -0.61
C LEU A 467 25.37 17.56 -1.91
N VAL A 468 25.44 18.26 -3.04
CA VAL A 468 25.11 17.69 -4.36
C VAL A 468 26.13 16.62 -4.73
N ARG A 469 27.42 16.87 -4.48
CA ARG A 469 28.49 15.87 -4.68
C ARG A 469 28.26 14.63 -3.80
N HIS A 470 27.95 14.82 -2.52
CA HIS A 470 27.70 13.74 -1.57
C HIS A 470 26.48 12.89 -1.97
N ALA A 471 25.35 13.53 -2.31
CA ALA A 471 24.15 12.83 -2.76
C ALA A 471 24.39 12.07 -4.06
N THR A 472 25.18 12.63 -4.99
CA THR A 472 25.56 11.96 -6.24
C THR A 472 26.44 10.73 -5.98
N LEU A 473 27.47 10.84 -5.14
CA LEU A 473 28.31 9.71 -4.72
C LEU A 473 27.50 8.63 -4.03
N SER A 474 26.58 9.03 -3.15
CA SER A 474 25.69 8.11 -2.45
C SER A 474 24.79 7.36 -3.44
N LEU A 475 24.21 8.05 -4.42
CA LEU A 475 23.41 7.44 -5.48
C LEU A 475 24.23 6.43 -6.29
N ILE A 476 25.45 6.78 -6.73
CA ILE A 476 26.36 5.88 -7.45
C ILE A 476 26.64 4.61 -6.62
N MET A 477 26.94 4.78 -5.33
CA MET A 477 27.21 3.66 -4.44
C MET A 477 25.99 2.72 -4.30
N HIS A 478 24.77 3.26 -4.18
CA HIS A 478 23.56 2.43 -4.12
C HIS A 478 23.29 1.69 -5.43
N ILE A 479 23.53 2.34 -6.58
CA ILE A 479 23.41 1.73 -7.90
C ILE A 479 24.37 0.55 -8.06
N LEU A 480 25.64 0.75 -7.69
CA LEU A 480 26.66 -0.29 -7.74
C LEU A 480 26.29 -1.46 -6.84
N ARG A 481 25.90 -1.21 -5.58
CA ARG A 481 25.46 -2.25 -4.65
C ARG A 481 24.24 -3.02 -5.17
N ALA A 482 23.25 -2.32 -5.68
CA ALA A 482 22.04 -2.92 -6.22
C ALA A 482 22.35 -3.80 -7.44
N PHE A 483 23.24 -3.37 -8.33
CA PHE A 483 23.67 -4.16 -9.47
C PHE A 483 24.44 -5.43 -9.06
N HIS A 484 25.36 -5.32 -8.11
CA HIS A 484 26.11 -6.47 -7.58
C HIS A 484 25.18 -7.48 -6.91
N ALA A 485 24.29 -7.02 -6.02
CA ALA A 485 23.28 -7.86 -5.39
C ALA A 485 22.40 -8.56 -6.42
N ARG A 486 21.97 -7.82 -7.46
CA ARG A 486 21.20 -8.39 -8.57
C ARG A 486 21.96 -9.51 -9.25
N ILE A 487 23.20 -9.29 -9.69
CA ILE A 487 24.02 -10.33 -10.32
C ILE A 487 24.19 -11.55 -9.41
N SER A 488 24.45 -11.33 -8.12
CA SER A 488 24.59 -12.42 -7.14
C SER A 488 23.31 -13.25 -7.01
N HIS A 489 22.14 -12.60 -6.92
CA HIS A 489 20.84 -13.28 -6.90
C HIS A 489 20.55 -14.05 -8.19
N LEU A 490 20.93 -13.51 -9.35
CA LEU A 490 20.85 -14.25 -10.60
C LEU A 490 21.77 -15.49 -10.51
N ALA A 491 23.03 -15.33 -10.09
CA ALA A 491 23.98 -16.42 -10.00
C ALA A 491 23.51 -17.57 -9.09
N THR A 492 22.94 -17.25 -7.93
CA THR A 492 22.38 -18.26 -7.01
C THR A 492 21.18 -18.99 -7.62
N ASN A 493 20.29 -18.28 -8.30
CA ASN A 493 19.12 -18.86 -8.94
C ASN A 493 19.50 -19.76 -10.13
N TYR A 494 20.55 -19.41 -10.88
CA TYR A 494 21.08 -20.24 -11.95
C TYR A 494 21.85 -21.48 -11.43
N ALA A 495 22.49 -21.39 -10.25
CA ALA A 495 23.22 -22.50 -9.65
C ALA A 495 22.32 -23.59 -9.04
N GLY A 496 21.11 -23.24 -8.59
CA GLY A 496 20.16 -24.18 -7.98
C GLY A 496 19.32 -25.01 -8.96
N VAL A 497 19.60 -24.95 -10.27
CA VAL A 497 18.87 -25.74 -11.28
C VAL A 497 19.65 -27.02 -11.57
N ASP A 498 19.26 -28.13 -10.93
CA ASP A 498 19.85 -29.47 -11.15
C ASP A 498 19.64 -29.92 -12.60
N LEU A 499 20.70 -29.86 -13.41
CA LEU A 499 20.71 -30.34 -14.79
C LEU A 499 21.98 -31.17 -15.04
N TRP A 500 21.87 -32.15 -15.94
CA TRP A 500 22.96 -33.08 -16.30
C TRP A 500 23.53 -32.73 -17.69
N GLY A 501 24.86 -32.79 -17.87
CA GLY A 501 25.53 -32.81 -19.19
C GLY A 501 25.63 -31.47 -19.96
N HIS A 502 25.62 -31.54 -21.31
CA HIS A 502 25.86 -30.42 -22.25
C HIS A 502 24.98 -29.17 -22.02
N ALA A 503 23.76 -29.35 -21.49
CA ALA A 503 22.86 -28.25 -21.13
C ALA A 503 23.41 -27.33 -20.03
N ILE A 504 24.35 -27.81 -19.21
CA ILE A 504 25.03 -27.02 -18.17
C ILE A 504 26.06 -26.05 -18.80
N CYS A 505 26.81 -26.52 -19.81
CA CYS A 505 27.84 -25.73 -20.48
C CYS A 505 27.23 -24.57 -21.26
N ASP A 506 26.16 -24.83 -22.02
CA ASP A 506 25.44 -23.81 -22.80
C ASP A 506 24.84 -22.72 -21.89
N LYS A 507 24.25 -23.12 -20.75
CA LYS A 507 23.72 -22.16 -19.76
C LYS A 507 24.81 -21.35 -19.05
N ARG A 508 25.98 -21.94 -18.76
CA ARG A 508 27.12 -21.19 -18.20
C ARG A 508 27.66 -20.14 -19.18
N ILE A 509 27.73 -20.48 -20.47
CA ILE A 509 28.16 -19.55 -21.53
C ILE A 509 27.13 -18.43 -21.68
N TYR A 510 25.84 -18.77 -21.75
CA TYR A 510 24.75 -17.82 -21.75
C TYR A 510 24.80 -16.87 -20.54
N PHE A 511 24.96 -17.40 -19.32
CA PHE A 511 25.01 -16.58 -18.12
C PHE A 511 26.23 -15.64 -18.08
N LYS A 512 27.42 -16.13 -18.51
CA LYS A 512 28.62 -15.29 -18.62
C LYS A 512 28.43 -14.16 -19.64
N THR A 513 27.87 -14.45 -20.82
CA THR A 513 27.60 -13.45 -21.86
C THR A 513 26.55 -12.43 -21.38
N LEU A 514 25.49 -12.88 -20.70
CA LEU A 514 24.46 -12.03 -20.10
C LEU A 514 25.04 -11.03 -19.08
N ILE A 515 25.87 -11.51 -18.13
CA ILE A 515 26.55 -10.63 -17.17
C ILE A 515 27.43 -9.63 -17.90
N GLN A 516 28.16 -10.06 -18.93
CA GLN A 516 29.06 -9.17 -19.67
C GLN A 516 28.28 -8.04 -20.36
N HIS A 517 27.15 -8.33 -21.00
CA HIS A 517 26.28 -7.32 -21.59
C HIS A 517 25.67 -6.38 -20.55
N ALA A 518 25.25 -6.91 -19.39
CA ALA A 518 24.73 -6.10 -18.29
C ALA A 518 25.81 -5.15 -17.72
N ARG A 519 27.05 -5.64 -17.54
CA ARG A 519 28.18 -4.83 -17.07
C ARG A 519 28.52 -3.70 -18.04
N ARG A 520 28.64 -3.99 -19.34
CA ARG A 520 28.86 -2.97 -20.38
C ARG A 520 27.78 -1.91 -20.38
N THR A 521 26.52 -2.33 -20.24
CA THR A 521 25.37 -1.41 -20.16
C THR A 521 25.44 -0.52 -18.92
N LEU A 522 25.85 -1.05 -17.76
CA LEU A 522 25.99 -0.22 -16.56
C LEU A 522 27.14 0.77 -16.69
N VAL A 523 28.30 0.33 -17.20
CA VAL A 523 29.47 1.20 -17.41
C VAL A 523 29.15 2.38 -18.33
N SER A 524 28.29 2.21 -19.34
CA SER A 524 27.89 3.31 -20.22
C SER A 524 27.02 4.37 -19.52
N ILE A 525 26.38 4.03 -18.41
CA ILE A 525 25.54 4.94 -17.60
C ILE A 525 26.35 5.63 -16.49
N LEU A 526 27.41 4.99 -15.98
CA LEU A 526 28.20 5.52 -14.87
C LEU A 526 29.19 6.62 -15.31
N PRO A 527 29.56 7.55 -14.41
CA PRO A 527 30.60 8.53 -14.67
C PRO A 527 31.97 7.86 -14.78
N GLU A 528 32.93 8.54 -15.42
CA GLU A 528 34.30 8.03 -15.49
C GLU A 528 34.96 8.00 -14.10
N PRO A 529 35.79 6.99 -13.78
CA PRO A 529 36.49 6.91 -12.50
C PRO A 529 37.28 8.18 -12.16
N LYS A 530 37.86 8.83 -13.19
CA LYS A 530 38.56 10.13 -13.08
C LYS A 530 37.71 11.19 -12.38
N ASN A 531 36.40 11.25 -12.64
CA ASN A 531 35.50 12.23 -12.02
C ASN A 531 35.30 11.98 -10.51
N ILE A 532 35.43 10.74 -10.04
CA ILE A 532 35.35 10.43 -8.60
C ILE A 532 36.69 10.71 -7.93
N LEU A 533 37.80 10.44 -8.62
CA LEU A 533 39.16 10.76 -8.16
C LEU A 533 39.38 12.26 -7.97
N THR A 534 38.86 13.10 -8.85
CA THR A 534 38.95 14.56 -8.68
C THR A 534 38.20 15.04 -7.44
N VAL A 535 37.03 14.46 -7.16
CA VAL A 535 36.28 14.74 -5.93
C VAL A 535 37.05 14.28 -4.70
N ARG A 536 37.68 13.10 -4.76
CA ARG A 536 38.54 12.60 -3.67
C ARG A 536 39.76 13.51 -3.43
N ALA A 537 40.49 13.87 -4.49
CA ALA A 537 41.68 14.72 -4.39
C ALA A 537 41.35 16.09 -3.78
N ALA A 538 40.18 16.65 -4.12
CA ALA A 538 39.70 17.88 -3.49
C ALA A 538 39.41 17.75 -1.98
N CYS A 539 39.22 16.52 -1.46
CA CYS A 539 39.05 16.26 -0.02
C CYS A 539 40.38 16.22 0.74
N GLU A 540 41.51 16.04 0.05
CA GLU A 540 42.85 15.92 0.63
C GLU A 540 43.55 17.30 0.77
N CYS A 541 42.89 18.40 0.36
CA CYS A 541 43.43 19.76 0.46
C CYS A 541 43.46 20.27 1.93
N HIS A 542 44.65 20.49 2.47
CA HIS A 542 44.88 20.86 3.87
C HIS A 542 44.58 22.33 4.24
N ASP A 543 44.49 23.23 3.26
CA ASP A 543 44.38 24.70 3.45
C ASP A 543 42.94 25.23 3.58
N ALA A 544 41.95 24.35 3.74
CA ALA A 544 40.54 24.75 3.77
C ALA A 544 40.05 25.20 5.16
N ASP A 545 39.13 26.15 5.20
CA ASP A 545 38.44 26.62 6.42
C ASP A 545 37.77 25.46 7.20
N HIS A 546 37.57 25.63 8.52
CA HIS A 546 37.02 24.57 9.39
C HIS A 546 35.68 23.98 8.89
N PHE A 547 34.78 24.83 8.39
CA PHE A 547 33.50 24.40 7.80
C PHE A 547 33.69 23.62 6.50
N HIS A 548 34.69 24.00 5.69
CA HIS A 548 35.03 23.34 4.45
C HIS A 548 35.67 21.96 4.72
N LYS A 549 36.53 21.84 5.74
CA LYS A 549 37.09 20.57 6.22
C LYS A 549 36.00 19.58 6.67
N MET A 550 34.98 20.05 7.39
CA MET A 550 33.83 19.22 7.77
C MET A 550 33.01 18.75 6.56
N HIS A 551 32.86 19.58 5.53
CA HIS A 551 32.17 19.17 4.30
C HIS A 551 32.98 18.19 3.44
N LEU A 552 34.30 18.33 3.41
CA LEU A 552 35.20 17.43 2.68
C LEU A 552 35.30 16.05 3.34
N SER A 553 35.26 15.96 4.67
CA SER A 553 35.24 14.66 5.37
C SER A 553 33.98 13.84 5.06
N LEU A 554 32.82 14.50 4.85
CA LEU A 554 31.57 13.85 4.43
C LEU A 554 31.61 13.26 3.01
N LEU A 555 32.59 13.67 2.18
CA LEU A 555 32.74 13.22 0.78
C LEU A 555 33.76 12.09 0.63
N HIS A 556 34.75 12.02 1.51
CA HIS A 556 35.88 11.11 1.39
C HIS A 556 35.48 9.63 1.37
N LEU A 557 34.72 9.19 2.38
CA LEU A 557 34.30 7.79 2.51
C LEU A 557 33.33 7.32 1.40
N PRO A 558 32.29 8.09 1.00
CA PRO A 558 31.47 7.74 -0.16
C PRO A 558 32.26 7.66 -1.47
N ALA A 559 33.27 8.53 -1.66
CA ALA A 559 34.12 8.51 -2.85
C ALA A 559 34.96 7.22 -2.93
N LEU A 560 35.56 6.79 -1.82
CA LEU A 560 36.30 5.53 -1.72
C LEU A 560 35.42 4.32 -2.06
N ASN A 561 34.25 4.22 -1.43
CA ASN A 561 33.33 3.10 -1.66
C ASN A 561 32.79 3.07 -3.11
N ALA A 562 32.55 4.24 -3.70
CA ALA A 562 32.14 4.34 -5.10
C ALA A 562 33.27 3.90 -6.04
N LEU A 563 34.53 4.26 -5.75
CA LEU A 563 35.70 3.81 -6.52
C LEU A 563 35.88 2.29 -6.46
N ALA A 564 35.79 1.69 -5.28
CA ALA A 564 35.89 0.24 -5.12
C ALA A 564 34.87 -0.49 -6.00
N GLY A 565 33.58 -0.11 -5.90
CA GLY A 565 32.52 -0.73 -6.71
C GLY A 565 32.63 -0.47 -8.21
N MET A 566 33.21 0.68 -8.62
CA MET A 566 33.52 0.96 -10.03
C MET A 566 34.63 0.04 -10.55
N PHE A 567 35.69 -0.18 -9.77
CA PHE A 567 36.80 -1.06 -10.15
C PHE A 567 36.39 -2.54 -10.19
N ASP A 568 35.53 -2.98 -9.27
CA ASP A 568 34.93 -4.33 -9.32
C ASP A 568 34.12 -4.55 -10.61
N LEU A 569 33.48 -3.49 -11.12
CA LEU A 569 32.66 -3.54 -12.32
C LEU A 569 33.52 -3.59 -13.60
N THR A 570 34.56 -2.75 -13.68
CA THR A 570 35.39 -2.58 -14.88
C THR A 570 36.56 -3.55 -14.98
N GLY A 571 37.04 -4.09 -13.85
CA GLY A 571 38.26 -4.88 -13.77
C GLY A 571 39.52 -4.08 -14.15
N LEU A 572 40.65 -4.78 -14.27
CA LEU A 572 41.97 -4.20 -14.57
C LEU A 572 42.07 -3.49 -15.94
N GLU A 573 41.30 -3.94 -16.94
CA GLU A 573 41.31 -3.33 -18.28
C GLU A 573 40.72 -1.92 -18.27
N GLY A 574 39.58 -1.71 -17.59
CA GLY A 574 38.98 -0.36 -17.49
C GLY A 574 39.72 0.60 -16.56
N LEU A 575 40.54 0.08 -15.64
CA LEU A 575 41.49 0.87 -14.83
C LEU A 575 42.60 1.49 -15.70
N GLY A 576 43.11 0.72 -16.67
CA GLY A 576 44.11 1.18 -17.64
C GLY A 576 43.58 2.27 -18.58
N GLU A 577 42.36 2.09 -19.10
CA GLU A 577 41.68 3.09 -19.93
C GLU A 577 41.42 4.40 -19.15
N ALA A 578 41.14 4.29 -17.86
CA ALA A 578 40.90 5.43 -16.98
C ALA A 578 42.19 6.13 -16.49
N GLN A 579 43.39 5.71 -16.92
CA GLN A 579 44.70 6.29 -16.56
C GLN A 579 44.81 6.63 -15.05
N VAL A 580 44.33 5.73 -14.19
CA VAL A 580 44.33 5.94 -12.75
C VAL A 580 45.68 5.53 -12.17
N ASP A 581 46.37 6.45 -11.51
CA ASP A 581 47.62 6.16 -10.80
C ASP A 581 47.30 5.37 -9.52
N SER A 582 47.63 4.08 -9.51
CA SER A 582 47.39 3.16 -8.41
C SER A 582 48.14 3.52 -7.13
N VAL A 583 49.25 4.25 -7.24
CA VAL A 583 50.10 4.62 -6.10
C VAL A 583 49.50 5.82 -5.35
N ARG A 584 48.85 6.75 -6.06
CA ARG A 584 48.16 7.91 -5.47
C ARG A 584 46.86 7.57 -4.74
N LEU A 585 46.33 6.36 -4.94
CA LEU A 585 45.12 5.90 -4.25
C LEU A 585 45.39 5.47 -2.80
N LEU A 586 46.65 5.16 -2.47
CA LEU A 586 47.05 4.70 -1.15
C LEU A 586 47.15 5.87 -0.16
N PRO A 587 46.62 5.72 1.06
CA PRO A 587 46.77 6.75 2.08
C PRO A 587 48.23 6.88 2.52
N VAL A 588 48.73 8.12 2.61
CA VAL A 588 50.12 8.43 3.00
C VAL A 588 50.42 7.98 4.44
N VAL A 589 49.41 7.96 5.33
CA VAL A 589 49.54 7.47 6.72
C VAL A 589 48.35 6.56 7.08
N PRO A 590 48.43 5.24 6.80
CA PRO A 590 47.30 4.32 6.97
C PRO A 590 46.87 4.11 8.43
N LEU A 591 47.80 4.22 9.38
CA LEU A 591 47.57 3.93 10.81
C LEU A 591 46.84 5.04 11.58
N LYS A 592 46.65 6.23 10.98
CA LYS A 592 45.91 7.35 11.58
C LYS A 592 44.46 7.44 11.10
N LEU A 593 44.06 6.56 10.18
CA LEU A 593 42.72 6.54 9.60
C LEU A 593 41.71 5.92 10.56
N SER A 594 40.46 6.35 10.46
CA SER A 594 39.37 5.70 11.17
C SER A 594 39.11 4.29 10.59
N THR A 595 38.57 3.38 11.41
CA THR A 595 38.19 2.01 10.99
C THR A 595 37.40 1.96 9.67
N PRO A 596 36.36 2.80 9.43
CA PRO A 596 35.63 2.77 8.16
C PRO A 596 36.46 3.25 6.97
N GLU A 597 37.36 4.21 7.15
CA GLU A 597 38.24 4.70 6.08
C GLU A 597 39.31 3.67 5.71
N LEU A 598 39.87 2.98 6.69
CA LEU A 598 40.80 1.88 6.45
C LEU A 598 40.11 0.75 5.66
N ALA A 599 38.91 0.34 6.06
CA ALA A 599 38.12 -0.68 5.36
C ALA A 599 37.83 -0.28 3.91
N ALA A 600 37.42 0.98 3.66
CA ALA A 600 37.14 1.45 2.32
C ALA A 600 38.39 1.52 1.42
N ASN A 601 39.56 1.89 1.97
CA ASN A 601 40.82 1.84 1.23
C ASN A 601 41.23 0.39 0.89
N LEU A 602 41.05 -0.55 1.83
CA LEU A 602 41.28 -1.98 1.57
C LEU A 602 40.34 -2.51 0.48
N ASP A 603 39.08 -2.05 0.45
CA ASP A 603 38.13 -2.44 -0.59
C ASP A 603 38.52 -1.93 -1.98
N VAL A 604 39.04 -0.70 -2.07
CA VAL A 604 39.59 -0.18 -3.33
C VAL A 604 40.76 -1.07 -3.79
N ILE A 605 41.68 -1.41 -2.90
CA ILE A 605 42.85 -2.25 -3.24
C ILE A 605 42.42 -3.67 -3.64
N ALA A 606 41.48 -4.28 -2.90
CA ALA A 606 40.96 -5.60 -3.20
C ALA A 606 40.26 -5.64 -4.57
N ALA A 607 39.46 -4.63 -4.87
CA ALA A 607 38.81 -4.46 -6.16
C ALA A 607 39.83 -4.31 -7.30
N MET A 608 40.87 -3.50 -7.10
CA MET A 608 41.96 -3.33 -8.08
C MET A 608 42.70 -4.64 -8.36
N LEU A 609 42.94 -5.45 -7.31
CA LEU A 609 43.63 -6.73 -7.43
C LEU A 609 42.69 -7.88 -7.83
N ASN A 610 41.39 -7.60 -8.06
CA ASN A 610 40.34 -8.57 -8.35
C ASN A 610 40.26 -9.71 -7.31
N VAL A 611 40.57 -9.39 -6.05
CA VAL A 611 40.46 -10.31 -4.91
C VAL A 611 39.02 -10.23 -4.42
N ARG A 612 38.18 -11.19 -4.84
CA ARG A 612 36.77 -11.22 -4.43
C ARG A 612 36.63 -11.48 -2.94
N ARG A 613 35.83 -10.66 -2.25
CA ARG A 613 35.31 -11.02 -0.92
C ARG A 613 34.45 -12.29 -1.04
N CYS A 614 34.67 -13.25 -0.15
CA CYS A 614 33.67 -14.26 0.17
C CYS A 614 32.57 -13.57 0.99
N ASP A 615 31.47 -13.20 0.34
CA ASP A 615 30.27 -12.72 1.04
C ASP A 615 29.57 -13.89 1.74
N SER A 616 29.99 -14.20 2.97
CA SER A 616 29.12 -14.80 3.98
C SER A 616 29.67 -14.56 5.39
N HIS A 617 28.80 -14.11 6.30
CA HIS A 617 28.94 -14.06 7.76
C HIS A 617 29.82 -13.01 8.47
N VAL A 618 30.66 -12.22 7.81
CA VAL A 618 31.63 -11.36 8.53
C VAL A 618 31.01 -10.18 9.30
N HIS A 619 29.84 -9.65 8.89
CA HIS A 619 29.18 -8.57 9.65
C HIS A 619 28.53 -9.03 10.96
N SER A 620 28.17 -10.31 11.10
CA SER A 620 27.71 -10.90 12.37
C SER A 620 28.89 -11.19 13.30
N ALA A 621 29.99 -11.72 12.75
CA ALA A 621 31.17 -12.07 13.51
C ALA A 621 31.91 -10.83 14.04
N ALA A 622 32.01 -9.75 13.26
CA ALA A 622 32.63 -8.51 13.72
C ALA A 622 31.82 -7.81 14.85
N ALA A 623 30.50 -7.98 14.85
CA ALA A 623 29.65 -7.48 15.94
C ALA A 623 29.75 -8.36 17.20
N GLN A 624 29.89 -9.68 17.06
CA GLN A 624 30.13 -10.58 18.20
C GLN A 624 31.52 -10.39 18.82
N VAL A 625 32.56 -10.25 18.00
CA VAL A 625 33.93 -9.98 18.47
C VAL A 625 34.04 -8.61 19.15
N ALA A 626 33.29 -7.60 18.68
CA ALA A 626 33.20 -6.29 19.35
C ALA A 626 32.40 -6.31 20.67
N VAL A 627 31.54 -7.31 20.87
CA VAL A 627 30.79 -7.52 22.14
C VAL A 627 31.63 -8.35 23.13
N GLU A 628 32.43 -9.30 22.66
CA GLU A 628 33.34 -10.11 23.49
C GLU A 628 34.55 -9.30 23.98
N THR A 629 35.15 -8.46 23.12
CA THR A 629 36.24 -7.54 23.54
C THR A 629 35.79 -6.45 24.53
N ARG A 630 34.48 -6.18 24.62
CA ARG A 630 33.90 -5.28 25.64
C ARG A 630 33.64 -5.96 26.98
N LYS A 631 33.58 -7.30 27.03
CA LYS A 631 33.49 -8.06 28.28
C LYS A 631 34.86 -8.31 28.90
N GLU A 632 35.89 -8.52 28.09
CA GLU A 632 37.28 -8.73 28.56
C GLU A 632 37.98 -7.45 29.05
N THR A 633 37.36 -6.27 28.88
CA THR A 633 37.86 -4.99 29.39
C THR A 633 37.12 -4.49 30.63
N GLN A 634 36.21 -5.30 31.19
CA GLN A 634 35.47 -5.02 32.43
C GLN A 634 35.61 -6.10 33.53
N GLU A 635 36.46 -7.10 33.32
CA GLU A 635 37.07 -7.94 34.38
C GLU A 635 38.55 -7.59 34.48
#